data_AF-A0A8B7D7Q7-F1
#
_entry.id   AF-A0A8B7D7Q7-F1
#
_cell.length_a   1.000
_cell.length_b   1.000
_cell.length_c   1.000
_cell.angle_alpha   90.00
_cell.angle_beta   90.00
_cell.angle_gamma   90.00
#
_symmetry.space_group_name_H-M   'P 1'
#
loop_
_entity.id
_entity.type
_entity.pdbx_description
1 polymer ?
#
loop_
_entity_poly.entity_id
_entity_poly.type
_entity_poly.pdbx_seq_one_letter_code
_entity_poly.pdbx_strand_id
1 'polypeptide(L)'
;MLETMKKSYNDKLFSEIISICCDLRENYSESTEKIVNQILEFMNCYGIEKVNSETILAIKKWFESDKKNKWFVKPTTINRKNRKCQCCQKQLEPVNLTPERLLKLKQNLMAVVEECLSQIEQSHNIKQVQTPPLTEDMKINKRAKYDDLQIVVPSTKIDKNCNGNFFQNNFGIRSNTLENLKSFLEKNLPFEIIIDSLNMGYQGQQGFEINKVQAVVQYFLDKKKRILLVCADSMNQKYLNSTKTIEKASAIRFRKTMEYLNENCTLYFSESSLVDDYCLLYTIAYHNFELKIVSNDLFRNHLQLMDADTRTAFKRWQLANQMRPLRFLIDDSPIFQPLANYNVTLQQNGDNWHVPISNSVFREKKERSSWLCFQKIDKTVIL
;
A
#
# COMPACT_ATOMS: atom_id res chain seq x y z
N MET A 1 26.07 -7.72 9.88
CA MET A 1 26.12 -6.57 8.95
C MET A 1 24.82 -6.42 8.14
N LEU A 2 24.44 -7.39 7.29
CA LEU A 2 23.14 -7.35 6.57
C LEU A 2 21.93 -7.24 7.51
N GLU A 3 21.92 -7.91 8.67
CA GLU A 3 20.82 -7.80 9.64
C GLU A 3 20.74 -6.45 10.35
N THR A 4 21.87 -5.75 10.51
CA THR A 4 21.92 -4.39 11.05
C THR A 4 21.41 -3.40 10.00
N MET A 5 21.76 -3.61 8.73
CA MET A 5 21.25 -2.84 7.58
C MET A 5 19.75 -3.05 7.33
N LYS A 6 19.18 -4.18 7.77
CA LYS A 6 17.73 -4.45 7.74
C LYS A 6 16.90 -3.56 8.68
N LYS A 7 17.48 -3.07 9.78
CA LYS A 7 16.77 -2.32 10.83
C LYS A 7 16.80 -0.80 10.65
N SER A 8 17.84 -0.27 10.00
CA SER A 8 17.96 1.17 9.72
C SER A 8 18.73 1.35 8.42
N TYR A 9 18.02 1.74 7.37
CA TYR A 9 18.63 2.20 6.13
C TYR A 9 19.46 3.46 6.42
N ASN A 10 20.78 3.35 6.33
CA ASN A 10 21.70 4.46 6.50
C ASN A 10 22.51 4.65 5.22
N ASP A 11 22.05 5.56 4.36
CA ASP A 11 22.73 5.88 3.09
C ASP A 11 24.21 6.23 3.26
N LYS A 12 24.55 6.90 4.36
CA LYS A 12 25.91 7.36 4.64
C LYS A 12 26.88 6.18 4.78
N LEU A 13 26.42 5.07 5.35
CA LEU A 13 27.22 3.85 5.48
C LEU A 13 27.56 3.27 4.10
N PHE A 14 26.63 3.29 3.15
CA PHE A 14 26.90 2.78 1.79
C PHE A 14 27.92 3.65 1.06
N SER A 15 27.81 4.98 1.14
CA SER A 15 28.82 5.86 0.54
C SER A 15 30.22 5.64 1.14
N GLU A 16 30.31 5.45 2.46
CA GLU A 16 31.58 5.20 3.14
C GLU A 16 32.19 3.86 2.71
N ILE A 17 31.41 2.77 2.72
CA ILE A 17 31.90 1.44 2.33
C ILE A 17 32.35 1.43 0.87
N ILE A 18 31.55 2.00 -0.04
CA ILE A 18 31.90 2.07 -1.48
C ILE A 18 33.17 2.91 -1.68
N SER A 19 33.34 4.00 -0.93
CA SER A 19 34.54 4.83 -1.01
C SER A 19 35.79 4.08 -0.55
N ILE A 20 35.72 3.36 0.58
CA ILE A 20 36.80 2.49 1.05
C ILE A 20 37.12 1.40 0.02
N CYS A 21 36.10 0.80 -0.59
CA CYS A 21 36.30 -0.20 -1.64
C CYS A 21 36.99 0.39 -2.87
N CYS A 22 36.69 1.64 -3.25
CA CYS A 22 37.41 2.33 -4.33
C CYS A 22 38.91 2.44 -4.02
N ASP A 23 39.26 2.84 -2.81
CA ASP A 23 40.65 3.07 -2.41
C ASP A 23 41.44 1.75 -2.28
N LEU A 24 40.76 0.65 -1.92
CA LEU A 24 41.36 -0.68 -1.79
C LEU A 24 41.36 -1.51 -3.09
N ARG A 25 40.75 -1.01 -4.17
CA ARG A 25 40.48 -1.79 -5.38
C ARG A 25 41.72 -2.36 -6.04
N GLU A 26 42.83 -1.62 -6.04
CA GLU A 26 44.08 -2.06 -6.67
C GLU A 26 44.70 -3.27 -5.95
N ASN A 27 44.55 -3.34 -4.63
CA ASN A 27 45.13 -4.40 -3.80
C ASN A 27 44.15 -5.57 -3.57
N TYR A 28 42.83 -5.34 -3.65
CA TYR A 28 41.80 -6.31 -3.27
C TYR A 28 40.61 -6.30 -4.25
N SER A 29 40.89 -6.39 -5.55
CA SER A 29 39.89 -6.21 -6.62
C SER A 29 38.68 -7.16 -6.51
N GLU A 30 38.90 -8.46 -6.31
CA GLU A 30 37.81 -9.45 -6.22
C GLU A 30 36.93 -9.23 -4.98
N SER A 31 37.54 -9.03 -3.81
CA SER A 31 36.82 -8.80 -2.56
C SER A 31 36.02 -7.50 -2.58
N THR A 32 36.62 -6.41 -3.08
CA THR A 32 35.95 -5.11 -3.19
C THR A 32 34.80 -5.16 -4.18
N GLU A 33 34.97 -5.83 -5.32
CA GLU A 33 33.90 -6.04 -6.31
C GLU A 33 32.73 -6.84 -5.74
N LYS A 34 33.02 -7.92 -5.01
CA LYS A 34 31.99 -8.72 -4.33
C LYS A 34 31.20 -7.88 -3.33
N ILE A 35 31.86 -7.08 -2.51
CA ILE A 35 31.19 -6.23 -1.50
C ILE A 35 30.31 -5.18 -2.17
N VAL A 36 30.82 -4.47 -3.18
CA VAL A 36 30.03 -3.44 -3.85
C VAL A 36 28.84 -4.06 -4.58
N ASN A 37 29.02 -5.18 -5.28
CA ASN A 37 27.91 -5.88 -5.93
C ASN A 37 26.83 -6.31 -4.93
N GLN A 38 27.21 -6.81 -3.74
CA GLN A 38 26.24 -7.12 -2.67
C GLN A 38 25.48 -5.88 -2.18
N ILE A 39 26.12 -4.72 -2.10
CA ILE A 39 25.45 -3.46 -1.75
C ILE A 39 24.46 -3.06 -2.85
N LEU A 40 24.86 -3.12 -4.11
CA LEU A 40 23.99 -2.78 -5.24
C LEU A 40 22.78 -3.74 -5.33
N GLU A 41 23.01 -5.05 -5.15
CA GLU A 41 21.95 -6.06 -5.06
C GLU A 41 21.02 -5.80 -3.88
N PHE A 42 21.58 -5.45 -2.71
CA PHE A 42 20.78 -5.05 -1.56
C PHE A 42 19.91 -3.83 -1.88
N MET A 43 20.46 -2.80 -2.54
CA MET A 43 19.70 -1.60 -2.92
C MET A 43 18.52 -1.91 -3.84
N ASN A 44 18.74 -2.79 -4.83
CA ASN A 44 17.69 -3.31 -5.71
C ASN A 44 16.64 -4.11 -4.93
N CYS A 45 17.09 -5.09 -4.14
CA CYS A 45 16.23 -6.02 -3.40
C CYS A 45 15.37 -5.35 -2.33
N TYR A 46 15.80 -4.19 -1.81
CA TYR A 46 15.09 -3.38 -0.82
C TYR A 46 14.28 -2.22 -1.46
N GLY A 47 14.30 -2.12 -2.79
CA GLY A 47 13.49 -1.15 -3.52
C GLY A 47 13.83 0.29 -3.16
N ILE A 48 15.13 0.58 -3.04
CA ILE A 48 15.59 1.92 -2.70
C ILE A 48 15.38 2.82 -3.92
N GLU A 49 14.34 3.66 -3.87
CA GLU A 49 13.94 4.54 -4.98
C GLU A 49 14.70 5.87 -4.98
N LYS A 50 15.17 6.30 -3.81
CA LYS A 50 15.83 7.60 -3.60
C LYS A 50 17.19 7.39 -2.96
N VAL A 51 18.19 7.24 -3.80
CA VAL A 51 19.59 7.24 -3.36
C VAL A 51 20.01 8.70 -3.12
N ASN A 52 20.69 8.95 -2.00
CA ASN A 52 21.21 10.29 -1.71
C ASN A 52 22.37 10.67 -2.64
N SER A 53 22.78 11.94 -2.63
CA SER A 53 23.85 12.44 -3.50
C SER A 53 25.21 11.79 -3.23
N GLU A 54 25.56 11.54 -1.97
CA GLU A 54 26.86 10.99 -1.57
C GLU A 54 27.04 9.55 -2.08
N THR A 55 26.03 8.70 -1.88
CA THR A 55 26.03 7.32 -2.37
C THR A 55 26.03 7.28 -3.90
N ILE A 56 25.29 8.18 -4.58
CA ILE A 56 25.34 8.27 -6.05
C ILE A 56 26.75 8.62 -6.54
N LEU A 57 27.42 9.57 -5.89
CA LEU A 57 28.80 9.95 -6.25
C LEU A 57 29.79 8.83 -5.97
N ALA A 58 29.64 8.09 -4.86
CA ALA A 58 30.47 6.94 -4.54
C ALA A 58 30.30 5.81 -5.56
N ILE A 59 29.05 5.49 -5.94
CA ILE A 59 28.75 4.51 -7.01
C ILE A 59 29.38 4.97 -8.32
N LYS A 60 29.23 6.25 -8.67
CA LYS A 60 29.85 6.82 -9.88
C LYS A 60 31.37 6.63 -9.88
N LYS A 61 32.05 7.03 -8.81
CA LYS A 61 33.51 6.86 -8.64
C LYS A 61 33.92 5.38 -8.74
N TRP A 62 33.15 4.48 -8.15
CA TRP A 62 33.41 3.04 -8.22
C TRP A 62 33.42 2.54 -9.66
N PHE A 63 32.38 2.83 -10.44
CA PHE A 63 32.33 2.42 -11.85
C PHE A 63 33.43 3.08 -12.70
N GLU A 64 33.69 4.37 -12.52
CA GLU A 64 34.73 5.10 -13.26
C GLU A 64 36.16 4.63 -12.92
N SER A 65 36.40 4.11 -11.70
CA SER A 65 37.70 3.56 -11.29
C SER A 65 38.05 2.21 -11.95
N ASP A 66 37.12 1.58 -12.67
CA ASP A 66 37.30 0.28 -13.30
C ASP A 66 38.12 0.40 -14.60
N LYS A 67 39.44 0.28 -14.47
CA LYS A 67 40.38 0.34 -15.59
C LYS A 67 40.14 -0.77 -16.63
N LYS A 68 39.53 -1.90 -16.26
CA LYS A 68 39.29 -3.06 -17.13
C LYS A 68 38.10 -2.83 -18.06
N ASN A 69 36.96 -2.46 -17.48
CA ASN A 69 35.69 -2.36 -18.22
C ASN A 69 35.43 -0.95 -18.80
N LYS A 70 36.17 0.07 -18.36
CA LYS A 70 36.09 1.46 -18.84
C LYS A 70 34.63 1.95 -18.92
N TRP A 71 33.97 2.03 -17.78
CA TRP A 71 32.57 2.45 -17.72
C TRP A 71 32.41 3.92 -18.12
N PHE A 72 31.27 4.18 -18.75
CA PHE A 72 30.83 5.51 -19.10
C PHE A 72 29.49 5.81 -18.45
N VAL A 73 29.42 6.94 -17.76
CA VAL A 73 28.27 7.31 -16.92
C VAL A 73 27.59 8.54 -17.51
N LYS A 74 26.31 8.42 -17.87
CA LYS A 74 25.51 9.53 -18.41
C LYS A 74 24.17 9.69 -17.67
N PRO A 75 23.75 10.92 -17.37
CA PRO A 75 22.35 11.19 -17.05
C PRO A 75 21.44 10.76 -18.20
N THR A 76 20.28 10.21 -17.88
CA THR A 76 19.27 9.76 -18.84
C THR A 76 17.87 9.92 -18.26
N THR A 77 16.87 9.83 -19.12
CA THR A 77 15.49 9.56 -18.71
C THR A 77 15.02 8.21 -19.25
N ILE A 78 13.89 7.74 -18.76
CA ILE A 78 13.26 6.49 -19.18
C ILE A 78 11.99 6.81 -19.96
N ASN A 79 11.85 6.26 -21.16
CA ASN A 79 10.61 6.35 -21.90
C ASN A 79 9.55 5.47 -21.23
N ARG A 80 8.53 6.11 -20.64
CA ARG A 80 7.49 5.39 -19.90
C ARG A 80 6.67 4.43 -20.75
N LYS A 81 6.53 4.63 -22.07
CA LYS A 81 5.69 3.75 -22.89
C LYS A 81 6.35 2.38 -23.12
N ASN A 82 7.66 2.37 -23.40
CA ASN A 82 8.39 1.15 -23.74
C ASN A 82 9.40 0.71 -22.67
N ARG A 83 9.53 1.46 -21.57
CA ARG A 83 10.45 1.22 -20.45
C ARG A 83 11.92 1.24 -20.84
N LYS A 84 12.28 1.87 -21.97
CA LYS A 84 13.66 1.93 -22.45
C LYS A 84 14.38 3.14 -21.90
N CYS A 85 15.63 2.92 -21.48
CA CYS A 85 16.59 3.98 -21.21
C CYS A 85 16.89 4.76 -22.49
N GLN A 86 16.75 6.09 -22.46
CA GLN A 86 17.04 6.92 -23.63
C GLN A 86 18.54 6.92 -24.01
N CYS A 87 19.43 6.66 -23.06
CA CYS A 87 20.87 6.61 -23.30
C CYS A 87 21.31 5.30 -23.97
N CYS A 88 20.98 4.13 -23.40
CA CYS A 88 21.50 2.83 -23.87
C CYS A 88 20.44 1.94 -24.55
N GLN A 89 19.19 2.39 -24.64
CA GLN A 89 18.05 1.68 -25.23
C GLN A 89 17.69 0.33 -24.57
N LYS A 90 18.39 -0.06 -23.49
CA LYS A 90 18.02 -1.23 -22.68
C LYS A 90 16.70 -0.98 -21.96
N GLN A 91 15.92 -2.04 -21.89
CA GLN A 91 14.62 -2.04 -21.23
C GLN A 91 14.81 -2.26 -19.73
N LEU A 92 14.21 -1.40 -18.92
CA LEU A 92 14.20 -1.55 -17.47
C LEU A 92 13.34 -2.74 -17.06
N GLU A 93 13.65 -3.26 -15.89
CA GLU A 93 12.94 -4.35 -15.24
C GLU A 93 11.45 -3.98 -15.09
N PRO A 94 10.52 -4.88 -15.48
CA PRO A 94 9.11 -4.66 -15.24
C PRO A 94 8.83 -4.52 -13.74
N VAL A 95 7.86 -3.68 -13.39
CA VAL A 95 7.42 -3.55 -11.99
C VAL A 95 6.79 -4.86 -11.47
N ASN A 96 6.24 -5.69 -12.34
CA ASN A 96 5.61 -6.96 -11.97
C ASN A 96 6.60 -7.89 -11.26
N LEU A 97 6.09 -8.58 -10.25
CA LEU A 97 6.83 -9.63 -9.53
C LEU A 97 6.80 -10.92 -10.37
N THR A 98 7.87 -11.72 -10.25
CA THR A 98 7.89 -13.10 -10.75
C THR A 98 6.86 -13.96 -9.98
N PRO A 99 6.30 -15.04 -10.58
CA PRO A 99 5.33 -15.91 -9.90
C PRO A 99 5.81 -16.44 -8.55
N GLU A 100 7.08 -16.85 -8.43
CA GLU A 100 7.68 -17.34 -7.19
C GLU A 100 7.67 -16.27 -6.07
N ARG A 101 8.17 -15.06 -6.39
CA ARG A 101 8.14 -13.92 -5.44
C ARG A 101 6.71 -13.54 -5.05
N LEU A 102 5.75 -13.64 -5.97
CA LEU A 102 4.35 -13.34 -5.69
C LEU A 102 3.74 -14.39 -4.74
N LEU A 103 4.07 -15.66 -4.94
CA LEU A 103 3.63 -16.75 -4.05
C LEU A 103 4.19 -16.56 -2.63
N LYS A 104 5.50 -16.28 -2.50
CA LYS A 104 6.12 -16.00 -1.21
C LYS A 104 5.49 -14.78 -0.52
N LEU A 105 5.26 -13.71 -1.28
CA LEU A 105 4.57 -12.52 -0.78
C LEU A 105 3.16 -12.87 -0.26
N LYS A 106 2.39 -13.67 -1.01
CA LYS A 106 1.05 -14.11 -0.59
C LYS A 106 1.08 -14.89 0.71
N GLN A 107 1.93 -15.92 0.79
CA GLN A 107 2.02 -16.77 1.97
C GLN A 107 2.39 -15.97 3.22
N ASN A 108 3.41 -15.12 3.11
CA ASN A 108 3.88 -14.31 4.24
C ASN A 108 2.86 -13.24 4.64
N LEU A 109 2.24 -12.55 3.66
CA LEU A 109 1.21 -11.55 3.94
C LEU A 109 0.00 -12.19 4.63
N MET A 110 -0.50 -13.32 4.11
CA MET A 110 -1.62 -14.04 4.72
C MET A 110 -1.30 -14.45 6.14
N ALA A 111 -0.15 -15.10 6.38
CA ALA A 111 0.23 -15.57 7.70
C ALA A 111 0.25 -14.43 8.75
N VAL A 112 0.89 -13.30 8.42
CA VAL A 112 0.96 -12.14 9.32
C VAL A 112 -0.44 -11.55 9.57
N VAL A 113 -1.26 -11.41 8.52
CA VAL A 113 -2.61 -10.85 8.66
C VAL A 113 -3.51 -11.76 9.51
N GLU A 114 -3.48 -13.07 9.26
CA GLU A 114 -4.26 -14.05 10.04
C GLU A 114 -3.82 -14.09 11.52
N GLU A 115 -2.51 -14.00 11.78
CA GLU A 115 -1.97 -13.91 13.14
C GLU A 115 -2.46 -12.63 13.85
N CYS A 116 -2.34 -11.47 13.19
CA CYS A 116 -2.78 -10.20 13.78
C CYS A 116 -4.29 -10.19 14.06
N LEU A 117 -5.11 -10.69 13.14
CA LEU A 117 -6.56 -10.79 13.35
C LEU A 117 -6.88 -11.71 14.55
N SER A 118 -6.20 -12.85 14.65
CA SER A 118 -6.37 -13.77 15.77
C SER A 118 -6.01 -13.12 17.12
N GLN A 119 -4.92 -12.33 17.18
CA GLN A 119 -4.51 -11.61 18.38
C GLN A 119 -5.51 -10.51 18.77
N ILE A 120 -6.06 -9.79 17.79
CA ILE A 120 -7.08 -8.77 18.01
C ILE A 120 -8.32 -9.41 18.67
N GLU A 121 -8.80 -10.52 18.13
CA GLU A 121 -9.97 -11.25 18.67
C GLU A 121 -9.75 -11.74 20.10
N GLN A 122 -8.59 -12.33 20.39
CA GLN A 122 -8.23 -12.75 21.74
C GLN A 122 -8.22 -11.56 22.71
N SER A 123 -7.67 -10.43 22.30
CA SER A 123 -7.63 -9.21 23.14
C SER A 123 -9.02 -8.64 23.42
N HIS A 124 -9.94 -8.74 22.47
CA HIS A 124 -11.34 -8.33 22.64
C HIS A 124 -12.09 -9.27 23.61
N ASN A 125 -11.87 -10.58 23.49
CA ASN A 125 -12.46 -11.56 24.40
C ASN A 125 -11.95 -11.40 25.84
N ILE A 126 -10.65 -11.12 26.05
CA ILE A 126 -10.08 -10.88 27.38
C ILE A 126 -10.67 -9.61 28.02
N LYS A 127 -10.82 -8.52 27.25
CA LYS A 127 -11.44 -7.27 27.74
C LYS A 127 -12.91 -7.44 28.14
N GLN A 128 -13.64 -8.38 27.53
CA GLN A 128 -15.02 -8.70 27.91
C GLN A 128 -15.12 -9.57 29.16
N VAL A 129 -14.08 -10.36 29.48
CA VAL A 129 -14.05 -11.25 30.67
C VAL A 129 -13.54 -10.52 31.92
N GLN A 130 -12.76 -9.43 31.78
CA GLN A 130 -12.08 -8.75 32.89
C GLN A 130 -12.76 -7.47 33.43
N THR A 131 -14.03 -7.18 33.15
CA THR A 131 -14.76 -6.14 33.90
C THR A 131 -15.40 -6.76 35.16
N PRO A 132 -14.93 -6.46 36.39
CA PRO A 132 -15.65 -6.82 37.60
C PRO A 132 -16.99 -6.07 37.63
N PRO A 133 -18.04 -6.60 38.29
CA PRO A 133 -19.24 -5.82 38.52
C PRO A 133 -18.87 -4.57 39.32
N LEU A 134 -19.24 -3.39 38.83
CA LEU A 134 -19.11 -2.16 39.60
C LEU A 134 -19.97 -2.29 40.86
N THR A 135 -19.35 -2.21 42.04
CA THR A 135 -20.06 -2.08 43.30
C THR A 135 -20.77 -0.71 43.36
N GLU A 136 -21.95 -0.68 43.99
CA GLU A 136 -22.86 0.48 44.03
C GLU A 136 -22.20 1.80 44.47
N ASP A 137 -21.13 1.73 45.25
CA ASP A 137 -20.50 2.89 45.90
C ASP A 137 -19.60 3.74 44.99
N MET A 138 -19.35 3.32 43.74
CA MET A 138 -18.54 4.11 42.79
C MET A 138 -19.38 5.05 41.90
N LYS A 139 -20.70 5.17 42.11
CA LYS A 139 -21.61 5.97 41.28
C LYS A 139 -21.65 7.48 41.58
N ILE A 140 -20.83 8.00 42.50
CA ILE A 140 -20.82 9.45 42.83
C ILE A 140 -19.42 10.05 42.68
N ASN A 141 -18.97 10.23 41.43
CA ASN A 141 -18.21 11.38 40.93
C ASN A 141 -17.50 11.03 39.61
N LYS A 142 -18.11 11.40 38.48
CA LYS A 142 -17.43 11.90 37.29
C LYS A 142 -18.48 12.37 36.27
N ARG A 143 -18.90 13.62 36.43
CA ARG A 143 -19.64 14.36 35.40
C ARG A 143 -18.66 15.30 34.72
N ALA A 144 -18.03 14.84 33.65
CA ALA A 144 -17.49 15.68 32.57
C ALA A 144 -17.05 14.80 31.38
N LYS A 145 -17.73 14.99 30.25
CA LYS A 145 -17.48 14.45 28.90
C LYS A 145 -17.63 12.94 28.73
N TYR A 146 -18.84 12.52 28.33
CA TYR A 146 -19.19 11.49 27.35
C TYR A 146 -20.71 11.33 27.46
N ASP A 147 -21.47 12.19 26.78
CA ASP A 147 -22.92 12.02 26.70
C ASP A 147 -23.28 11.14 25.49
N ASP A 148 -24.24 10.26 25.78
CA ASP A 148 -25.10 9.47 24.87
C ASP A 148 -24.61 8.08 24.43
N LEU A 149 -24.33 7.23 25.42
CA LEU A 149 -24.69 5.81 25.39
C LEU A 149 -25.88 5.59 26.34
N GLN A 150 -27.11 5.63 25.82
CA GLN A 150 -28.26 4.99 26.46
C GLN A 150 -28.68 3.78 25.63
N ILE A 151 -28.28 2.60 26.09
CA ILE A 151 -28.82 1.33 25.63
C ILE A 151 -29.93 0.93 26.60
N VAL A 152 -31.18 1.00 26.14
CA VAL A 152 -32.31 0.31 26.73
C VAL A 152 -32.55 -0.94 25.88
N VAL A 153 -32.46 -2.12 26.49
CA VAL A 153 -32.89 -3.38 25.88
C VAL A 153 -34.18 -3.82 26.57
N PRO A 154 -35.22 -4.17 25.80
CA PRO A 154 -36.03 -5.31 26.20
C PRO A 154 -36.16 -6.36 25.11
N SER A 155 -36.34 -7.58 25.59
CA SER A 155 -36.21 -8.88 24.94
C SER A 155 -37.35 -9.25 23.98
N THR A 156 -36.96 -10.04 22.97
CA THR A 156 -37.67 -11.16 22.32
C THR A 156 -39.11 -11.01 21.82
N LYS A 157 -39.28 -11.12 20.48
CA LYS A 157 -40.09 -12.16 19.82
C LYS A 157 -39.78 -12.20 18.31
N ILE A 158 -39.49 -13.40 17.80
CA ILE A 158 -39.42 -13.72 16.37
C ILE A 158 -40.86 -13.95 15.90
N ASP A 159 -41.33 -13.21 14.88
CA ASP A 159 -41.79 -13.82 13.62
C ASP A 159 -42.16 -12.79 12.53
N LYS A 160 -41.81 -13.16 11.29
CA LYS A 160 -42.43 -12.87 9.97
C LYS A 160 -42.93 -11.45 9.66
N ASN A 161 -42.16 -10.73 8.85
CA ASN A 161 -42.61 -10.34 7.50
C ASN A 161 -41.45 -9.80 6.65
N CYS A 162 -41.41 -10.23 5.39
CA CYS A 162 -40.41 -9.93 4.40
C CYS A 162 -40.33 -8.43 4.10
N ASN A 163 -39.31 -7.76 4.67
CA ASN A 163 -38.71 -6.50 4.21
C ASN A 163 -37.28 -6.46 4.79
N GLY A 164 -36.41 -7.34 4.29
CA GLY A 164 -35.10 -7.59 4.88
C GLY A 164 -34.16 -6.38 4.78
N ASN A 165 -33.79 -5.81 5.92
CA ASN A 165 -32.72 -4.82 6.04
C ASN A 165 -31.37 -5.44 5.66
N PHE A 166 -30.95 -5.27 4.40
CA PHE A 166 -29.69 -5.79 3.86
C PHE A 166 -28.47 -5.41 4.71
N PHE A 167 -28.43 -4.19 5.27
CA PHE A 167 -27.34 -3.70 6.13
C PHE A 167 -27.32 -4.29 7.55
N GLN A 168 -28.40 -4.95 8.00
CA GLN A 168 -28.40 -5.73 9.25
C GLN A 168 -27.96 -7.18 9.01
N ASN A 169 -28.22 -7.74 7.82
CA ASN A 169 -27.91 -9.12 7.48
C ASN A 169 -26.46 -9.34 6.98
N ASN A 170 -25.78 -8.27 6.56
CA ASN A 170 -24.34 -8.29 6.24
C ASN A 170 -23.44 -8.02 7.45
N PHE A 171 -24.01 -7.76 8.63
CA PHE A 171 -23.25 -7.99 9.85
C PHE A 171 -23.07 -9.49 9.98
N GLY A 172 -21.84 -9.94 9.78
CA GLY A 172 -21.43 -11.23 10.31
C GLY A 172 -21.90 -11.32 11.75
N ILE A 173 -22.51 -12.46 12.07
CA ILE A 173 -22.64 -12.93 13.44
C ILE A 173 -21.31 -12.60 14.15
N ARG A 174 -21.38 -12.08 15.39
CA ARG A 174 -20.24 -11.75 16.27
C ARG A 174 -19.36 -12.99 16.56
N SER A 175 -18.77 -13.57 15.53
CA SER A 175 -18.01 -14.80 15.50
C SER A 175 -16.95 -14.67 14.42
N ASN A 176 -15.68 -14.75 14.82
CA ASN A 176 -14.47 -14.76 14.02
C ASN A 176 -14.48 -13.88 12.74
N THR A 177 -13.93 -12.68 12.86
CA THR A 177 -13.77 -11.63 11.84
C THR A 177 -13.12 -12.18 10.57
N LEU A 178 -12.15 -13.09 10.73
CA LEU A 178 -11.43 -13.69 9.61
C LEU A 178 -12.32 -14.67 8.83
N GLU A 179 -13.05 -15.54 9.52
CA GLU A 179 -13.98 -16.50 8.90
C GLU A 179 -15.13 -15.77 8.19
N ASN A 180 -15.62 -14.69 8.80
CA ASN A 180 -16.62 -13.82 8.18
C ASN A 180 -16.10 -13.23 6.86
N LEU A 181 -14.88 -12.69 6.85
CA LEU A 181 -14.26 -12.16 5.64
C LEU A 181 -14.01 -13.27 4.61
N LYS A 182 -13.48 -14.43 5.01
CA LYS A 182 -13.25 -15.59 4.13
C LYS A 182 -14.56 -16.03 3.47
N SER A 183 -15.59 -16.27 4.26
CA SER A 183 -16.91 -16.69 3.76
C SER A 183 -17.52 -15.64 2.84
N PHE A 184 -17.34 -14.35 3.15
CA PHE A 184 -17.79 -13.27 2.29
C PHE A 184 -17.06 -13.29 0.94
N LEU A 185 -15.73 -13.43 0.92
CA LEU A 185 -14.94 -13.45 -0.31
C LEU A 185 -15.24 -14.69 -1.16
N GLU A 186 -15.45 -15.86 -0.54
CA GLU A 186 -15.80 -17.11 -1.22
C GLU A 186 -17.17 -17.04 -1.92
N LYS A 187 -18.14 -16.35 -1.32
CA LYS A 187 -19.50 -16.22 -1.86
C LYS A 187 -19.60 -15.23 -3.03
N ASN A 188 -18.60 -14.37 -3.19
CA ASN A 188 -18.63 -13.29 -4.17
C ASN A 188 -17.70 -13.58 -5.36
N LEU A 189 -18.03 -12.99 -6.51
CA LEU A 189 -17.19 -13.09 -7.71
C LEU A 189 -15.83 -12.41 -7.50
N PRO A 190 -14.78 -12.81 -8.26
CA PRO A 190 -13.47 -12.17 -8.17
C PRO A 190 -13.55 -10.67 -8.48
N PHE A 191 -13.14 -9.82 -7.54
CA PHE A 191 -13.10 -8.37 -7.71
C PHE A 191 -11.90 -7.93 -8.55
N GLU A 192 -12.06 -6.84 -9.30
CA GLU A 192 -10.94 -6.22 -10.03
C GLU A 192 -10.39 -5.01 -9.27
N ILE A 193 -11.24 -4.34 -8.49
CA ILE A 193 -10.92 -3.14 -7.72
C ILE A 193 -11.39 -3.35 -6.28
N ILE A 194 -10.50 -3.11 -5.31
CA ILE A 194 -10.85 -2.93 -3.91
C ILE A 194 -10.67 -1.47 -3.52
N ILE A 195 -11.65 -0.87 -2.86
CA ILE A 195 -11.65 0.54 -2.47
C ILE A 195 -11.70 0.66 -0.96
N ASP A 196 -10.76 1.43 -0.41
CA ASP A 196 -10.75 1.86 0.98
C ASP A 196 -11.64 3.11 1.13
N SER A 197 -12.88 2.91 1.58
CA SER A 197 -13.87 3.99 1.64
C SER A 197 -13.49 5.12 2.59
N LEU A 198 -12.85 4.81 3.73
CA LEU A 198 -12.42 5.81 4.70
C LEU A 198 -11.37 6.72 4.07
N ASN A 199 -10.35 6.12 3.45
CA ASN A 199 -9.28 6.90 2.84
C ASN A 199 -9.79 7.79 1.70
N MET A 200 -10.76 7.31 0.91
CA MET A 200 -11.39 8.11 -0.14
C MET A 200 -12.25 9.25 0.41
N GLY A 201 -13.04 8.96 1.45
CA GLY A 201 -13.95 9.94 2.05
C GLY A 201 -13.22 11.04 2.82
N TYR A 202 -12.06 10.76 3.41
CA TYR A 202 -11.25 11.74 4.14
C TYR A 202 -10.23 12.50 3.29
N GLN A 203 -10.31 12.43 1.96
CA GLN A 203 -9.39 13.15 1.11
C GLN A 203 -9.69 14.65 1.08
N GLY A 204 -9.05 15.44 1.96
CA GLY A 204 -9.17 16.89 2.03
C GLY A 204 -9.12 17.42 3.46
N GLN A 205 -9.58 18.65 3.67
CA GLN A 205 -9.66 19.26 5.01
C GLN A 205 -11.09 19.29 5.60
N GLN A 206 -12.11 18.91 4.82
CA GLN A 206 -13.52 19.08 5.19
C GLN A 206 -14.17 17.81 5.79
N GLY A 207 -13.40 17.03 6.55
CA GLY A 207 -13.89 15.81 7.17
C GLY A 207 -14.26 14.72 6.15
N PHE A 208 -15.18 13.82 6.53
CA PHE A 208 -15.59 12.70 5.68
C PHE A 208 -16.68 13.10 4.67
N GLU A 209 -16.41 12.87 3.40
CA GLU A 209 -17.29 13.21 2.28
C GLU A 209 -17.66 11.97 1.45
N ILE A 210 -18.86 11.44 1.65
CA ILE A 210 -19.34 10.22 0.96
C ILE A 210 -19.44 10.39 -0.56
N ASN A 211 -19.66 11.61 -1.05
CA ASN A 211 -19.71 11.91 -2.49
C ASN A 211 -18.39 11.57 -3.20
N LYS A 212 -17.24 11.75 -2.53
CA LYS A 212 -15.94 11.37 -3.07
C LYS A 212 -15.82 9.85 -3.22
N VAL A 213 -16.34 9.11 -2.25
CA VAL A 213 -16.42 7.64 -2.33
C VAL A 213 -17.29 7.23 -3.52
N GLN A 214 -18.47 7.85 -3.67
CA GLN A 214 -19.37 7.63 -4.80
C GLN A 214 -18.70 7.93 -6.15
N ALA A 215 -17.98 9.05 -6.27
CA ALA A 215 -17.31 9.44 -7.50
C ALA A 215 -16.17 8.47 -7.88
N VAL A 216 -15.43 7.96 -6.89
CA VAL A 216 -14.42 6.90 -7.12
C VAL A 216 -15.08 5.61 -7.61
N VAL A 217 -16.20 5.20 -7.00
CA VAL A 217 -16.96 4.02 -7.46
C VAL A 217 -17.46 4.24 -8.89
N GLN A 218 -18.08 5.39 -9.19
CA GLN A 218 -18.54 5.75 -10.53
C GLN A 218 -17.42 5.64 -11.57
N TYR A 219 -16.24 6.18 -11.27
CA TYR A 219 -15.09 6.12 -12.16
C TYR A 219 -14.73 4.70 -12.61
N PHE A 220 -14.90 3.69 -11.74
CA PHE A 220 -14.62 2.30 -12.06
C PHE A 220 -15.82 1.58 -12.68
N LEU A 221 -17.05 1.96 -12.34
CA LEU A 221 -18.27 1.48 -13.01
C LEU A 221 -18.28 1.86 -14.49
N ASP A 222 -17.90 3.10 -14.83
CA ASP A 222 -17.79 3.57 -16.22
C ASP A 222 -16.78 2.74 -17.03
N LYS A 223 -15.82 2.10 -16.34
CA LYS A 223 -14.82 1.20 -16.93
C LYS A 223 -15.21 -0.27 -16.82
N LYS A 224 -16.46 -0.55 -16.46
CA LYS A 224 -17.06 -1.87 -16.32
C LYS A 224 -16.27 -2.78 -15.37
N LYS A 225 -15.75 -2.21 -14.27
CA LYS A 225 -14.97 -2.96 -13.27
C LYS A 225 -15.85 -3.52 -12.17
N ARG A 226 -15.51 -4.71 -11.69
CA ARG A 226 -16.12 -5.30 -10.47
C ARG A 226 -15.44 -4.74 -9.23
N ILE A 227 -16.22 -4.18 -8.32
CA ILE A 227 -15.75 -3.35 -7.21
C ILE A 227 -16.16 -3.99 -5.88
N LEU A 228 -15.19 -4.14 -4.98
CA LEU A 228 -15.39 -4.32 -3.55
C LEU A 228 -15.10 -3.00 -2.84
N LEU A 229 -16.07 -2.47 -2.12
CA LEU A 229 -15.90 -1.30 -1.26
C LEU A 229 -15.82 -1.76 0.20
N VAL A 230 -14.67 -1.56 0.83
CA VAL A 230 -14.46 -1.83 2.26
C VAL A 230 -14.88 -0.59 3.04
N CYS A 231 -15.92 -0.75 3.84
CA CYS A 231 -16.58 0.26 4.64
C CYS A 231 -16.24 0.09 6.11
N ALA A 232 -15.97 1.21 6.80
CA ALA A 232 -15.87 1.19 8.25
C ALA A 232 -17.25 1.08 8.91
N ASP A 233 -17.32 0.47 10.08
CA ASP A 233 -18.56 0.35 10.86
C ASP A 233 -19.24 1.71 11.12
N SER A 234 -18.45 2.77 11.32
CA SER A 234 -18.96 4.14 11.52
C SER A 234 -19.83 4.63 10.36
N MET A 235 -19.58 4.17 9.12
CA MET A 235 -20.42 4.49 7.96
C MET A 235 -21.78 3.80 8.06
N ASN A 236 -21.82 2.55 8.54
CA ASN A 236 -23.05 1.82 8.73
C ASN A 236 -23.88 2.42 9.88
N GLN A 237 -23.24 2.72 11.02
CA GLN A 237 -23.90 3.42 12.13
C GLN A 237 -24.53 4.74 11.68
N LYS A 238 -23.81 5.53 10.87
CA LYS A 238 -24.31 6.78 10.30
C LYS A 238 -25.50 6.55 9.36
N TYR A 239 -25.46 5.50 8.54
CA TYR A 239 -26.58 5.10 7.69
C TYR A 239 -27.81 4.72 8.54
N LEU A 240 -27.67 3.84 9.53
CA LEU A 240 -28.76 3.39 10.41
C LEU A 240 -29.35 4.53 11.26
N ASN A 241 -28.57 5.54 11.60
CA ASN A 241 -29.07 6.72 12.33
C ASN A 241 -29.76 7.71 11.39
N SER A 242 -29.33 7.79 10.12
CA SER A 242 -29.95 8.64 9.10
C SER A 242 -31.40 8.24 8.78
N THR A 243 -31.77 6.99 9.02
CA THR A 243 -33.14 6.48 8.82
C THR A 243 -34.09 6.78 9.99
N LYS A 244 -33.56 7.23 11.13
CA LYS A 244 -34.33 7.43 12.38
C LYS A 244 -34.57 8.89 12.75
N THR A 245 -33.94 9.84 12.07
CA THR A 245 -33.91 11.26 12.47
C THR A 245 -34.74 12.13 11.53
N ILE A 246 -35.39 13.16 12.06
CA ILE A 246 -36.05 14.22 11.25
C ILE A 246 -35.02 14.83 10.28
N GLU A 247 -35.40 14.90 9.01
CA GLU A 247 -34.52 14.91 7.85
C GLU A 247 -33.68 16.18 7.66
N LYS A 248 -32.47 16.22 8.23
CA LYS A 248 -31.44 17.15 7.75
C LYS A 248 -31.02 16.73 6.34
N ALA A 249 -30.92 17.68 5.41
CA ALA A 249 -30.55 17.42 4.01
C ALA A 249 -29.25 16.60 3.84
N SER A 250 -28.28 16.77 4.76
CA SER A 250 -27.03 16.01 4.77
C SER A 250 -27.23 14.51 5.12
N ALA A 251 -28.18 14.19 6.00
CA ALA A 251 -28.51 12.81 6.37
C ALA A 251 -29.25 12.11 5.21
N ILE A 252 -30.19 12.80 4.55
CA ILE A 252 -30.86 12.28 3.34
C ILE A 252 -29.84 12.00 2.24
N ARG A 253 -28.93 12.94 1.98
CA ARG A 253 -27.88 12.77 0.97
C ARG A 253 -27.00 11.56 1.27
N PHE A 254 -26.55 11.42 2.52
CA PHE A 254 -25.74 10.28 2.94
C PHE A 254 -26.47 8.94 2.72
N ARG A 255 -27.75 8.87 3.11
CA ARG A 255 -28.59 7.68 2.90
C ARG A 255 -28.71 7.32 1.42
N LYS A 256 -29.10 8.28 0.58
CA LYS A 256 -29.24 8.08 -0.88
C LYS A 256 -27.93 7.62 -1.53
N THR A 257 -26.80 8.19 -1.10
CA THR A 257 -25.50 7.76 -1.60
C THR A 257 -25.14 6.34 -1.15
N MET A 258 -25.42 5.96 0.10
CA MET A 258 -25.19 4.59 0.57
C MET A 258 -26.07 3.56 -0.18
N GLU A 259 -27.32 3.91 -0.46
CA GLU A 259 -28.23 3.10 -1.28
C GLU A 259 -27.67 2.92 -2.69
N TYR A 260 -27.26 4.02 -3.33
CA TYR A 260 -26.59 3.98 -4.63
C TYR A 260 -25.35 3.06 -4.62
N LEU A 261 -24.48 3.20 -3.62
CA LEU A 261 -23.29 2.37 -3.48
C LEU A 261 -23.64 0.89 -3.37
N ASN A 262 -24.66 0.56 -2.57
CA ASN A 262 -25.12 -0.81 -2.36
C ASN A 262 -25.71 -1.45 -3.63
N GLU A 263 -26.39 -0.66 -4.47
CA GLU A 263 -26.96 -1.11 -5.73
C GLU A 263 -25.90 -1.36 -6.81
N ASN A 264 -24.75 -0.68 -6.73
CA ASN A 264 -23.77 -0.65 -7.83
C ASN A 264 -22.44 -1.33 -7.52
N CYS A 265 -22.11 -1.62 -6.25
CA CYS A 265 -20.90 -2.36 -5.90
C CYS A 265 -21.12 -3.27 -4.68
N THR A 266 -20.21 -4.23 -4.49
CA THR A 266 -20.27 -5.11 -3.32
C THR A 266 -19.70 -4.37 -2.11
N LEU A 267 -20.48 -4.25 -1.04
CA LEU A 267 -20.07 -3.61 0.21
C LEU A 267 -19.61 -4.66 1.23
N TYR A 268 -18.46 -4.45 1.84
CA TYR A 268 -18.03 -5.18 3.04
C TYR A 268 -17.86 -4.19 4.18
N PHE A 269 -18.57 -4.40 5.29
CA PHE A 269 -18.40 -3.59 6.49
C PHE A 269 -17.46 -4.31 7.44
N SER A 270 -16.33 -3.67 7.73
CA SER A 270 -15.40 -4.14 8.75
C SER A 270 -15.96 -3.88 10.14
N GLU A 271 -15.71 -4.81 11.06
CA GLU A 271 -16.25 -4.80 12.42
C GLU A 271 -15.66 -3.66 13.28
N SER A 272 -14.45 -3.17 12.96
CA SER A 272 -13.85 -2.03 13.62
C SER A 272 -12.72 -1.41 12.81
N SER A 273 -12.39 -0.15 13.07
CA SER A 273 -11.27 0.55 12.45
C SER A 273 -9.90 -0.09 12.68
N LEU A 274 -9.76 -0.98 13.68
CA LEU A 274 -8.53 -1.73 13.93
C LEU A 274 -8.32 -2.87 12.93
N VAL A 275 -9.38 -3.28 12.24
CA VAL A 275 -9.42 -4.46 11.36
C VAL A 275 -9.49 -4.04 9.89
N ASP A 276 -9.92 -2.81 9.58
CA ASP A 276 -10.09 -2.29 8.21
C ASP A 276 -8.86 -2.56 7.31
N ASP A 277 -7.66 -2.22 7.79
CA ASP A 277 -6.41 -2.41 7.06
C ASP A 277 -6.10 -3.89 6.81
N TYR A 278 -6.36 -4.75 7.80
CA TYR A 278 -6.19 -6.19 7.67
C TYR A 278 -7.20 -6.79 6.69
N CYS A 279 -8.44 -6.30 6.63
CA CYS A 279 -9.42 -6.72 5.63
C CYS A 279 -8.94 -6.39 4.20
N LEU A 280 -8.40 -5.19 3.99
CA LEU A 280 -7.83 -4.79 2.70
C LEU A 280 -6.67 -5.70 2.30
N LEU A 281 -5.69 -5.89 3.20
CA LEU A 281 -4.51 -6.70 2.96
C LEU A 281 -4.84 -8.19 2.75
N TYR A 282 -5.74 -8.74 3.55
CA TYR A 282 -6.22 -10.11 3.40
C TYR A 282 -6.87 -10.31 2.03
N THR A 283 -7.74 -9.38 1.62
CA THR A 283 -8.44 -9.47 0.34
C THR A 283 -7.48 -9.38 -0.85
N ILE A 284 -6.46 -8.51 -0.79
CA ILE A 284 -5.40 -8.46 -1.81
C ILE A 284 -4.73 -9.82 -1.95
N ALA A 285 -4.34 -10.43 -0.83
CA ALA A 285 -3.67 -11.73 -0.84
C ALA A 285 -4.60 -12.85 -1.33
N TYR A 286 -5.87 -12.83 -0.91
CA TYR A 286 -6.90 -13.81 -1.27
C TYR A 286 -7.08 -13.88 -2.79
N HIS A 287 -7.15 -12.72 -3.44
CA HIS A 287 -7.22 -12.59 -4.90
C HIS A 287 -5.86 -12.66 -5.60
N ASN A 288 -4.86 -13.30 -5.00
CA ASN A 288 -3.54 -13.54 -5.60
C ASN A 288 -2.86 -12.26 -6.14
N PHE A 289 -3.12 -11.09 -5.54
CA PHE A 289 -2.57 -9.81 -5.99
C PHE A 289 -2.97 -9.40 -7.42
N GLU A 290 -4.03 -9.99 -7.98
CA GLU A 290 -4.51 -9.72 -9.35
C GLU A 290 -5.43 -8.48 -9.42
N LEU A 291 -5.95 -8.03 -8.28
CA LEU A 291 -6.76 -6.82 -8.18
C LEU A 291 -5.92 -5.55 -8.02
N LYS A 292 -6.56 -4.39 -8.22
CA LYS A 292 -5.99 -3.07 -7.84
C LYS A 292 -6.64 -2.56 -6.57
N ILE A 293 -5.84 -1.88 -5.75
CA ILE A 293 -6.34 -1.20 -4.55
C ILE A 293 -6.41 0.31 -4.75
N VAL A 294 -7.50 0.91 -4.29
CA VAL A 294 -7.72 2.35 -4.26
C VAL A 294 -7.66 2.83 -2.81
N SER A 295 -6.49 3.31 -2.42
CA SER A 295 -6.21 3.89 -1.10
C SER A 295 -4.98 4.79 -1.20
N ASN A 296 -4.88 5.84 -0.39
CA ASN A 296 -3.66 6.61 -0.14
C ASN A 296 -2.83 6.04 1.01
N ASP A 297 -3.32 5.06 1.77
CA ASP A 297 -2.52 4.41 2.80
C ASP A 297 -1.39 3.60 2.17
N LEU A 298 -0.20 3.68 2.75
CA LEU A 298 0.97 2.94 2.31
C LEU A 298 1.20 1.67 3.16
N PHE A 299 0.28 1.37 4.07
CA PHE A 299 0.29 0.23 5.00
C PHE A 299 1.58 0.14 5.83
N ARG A 300 2.24 1.28 6.10
CA ARG A 300 3.61 1.30 6.66
C ARG A 300 3.71 0.53 7.98
N ASN A 301 2.74 0.69 8.86
CA ASN A 301 2.73 0.05 10.17
C ASN A 301 2.54 -1.46 10.03
N HIS A 302 1.58 -1.90 9.22
CA HIS A 302 1.32 -3.31 8.94
C HIS A 302 2.52 -3.99 8.27
N LEU A 303 3.14 -3.32 7.30
CA LEU A 303 4.32 -3.84 6.61
C LEU A 303 5.51 -4.02 7.55
N GLN A 304 5.67 -3.23 8.61
CA GLN A 304 6.79 -3.39 9.56
C GLN A 304 6.82 -4.75 10.26
N LEU A 305 5.67 -5.41 10.37
CA LEU A 305 5.54 -6.75 10.96
C LEU A 305 6.10 -7.85 10.05
N MET A 306 6.32 -7.56 8.77
CA MET A 306 6.81 -8.52 7.78
C MET A 306 8.32 -8.44 7.62
N ASP A 307 8.93 -9.52 7.13
CA ASP A 307 10.34 -9.50 6.76
C ASP A 307 10.63 -8.55 5.58
N ALA A 308 11.90 -8.21 5.40
CA ALA A 308 12.31 -7.23 4.41
C ALA A 308 12.00 -7.61 2.95
N ASP A 309 12.08 -8.90 2.60
CA ASP A 309 11.80 -9.35 1.24
C ASP A 309 10.32 -9.18 0.93
N THR A 310 9.47 -9.58 1.87
CA THR A 310 8.01 -9.44 1.79
C THR A 310 7.60 -7.97 1.68
N ARG A 311 8.15 -7.10 2.54
CA ARG A 311 7.90 -5.65 2.46
C ARG A 311 8.27 -5.07 1.11
N THR A 312 9.40 -5.47 0.56
CA THR A 312 9.84 -4.92 -0.73
C THR A 312 9.02 -5.45 -1.89
N ALA A 313 8.68 -6.74 -1.87
CA ALA A 313 7.77 -7.31 -2.85
C ALA A 313 6.42 -6.58 -2.82
N PHE A 314 5.86 -6.32 -1.62
CA PHE A 314 4.60 -5.59 -1.48
C PHE A 314 4.71 -4.15 -2.03
N LYS A 315 5.77 -3.41 -1.68
CA LYS A 315 6.00 -2.06 -2.22
C LYS A 315 6.10 -2.05 -3.75
N ARG A 316 6.81 -3.03 -4.33
CA ARG A 316 6.90 -3.19 -5.77
C ARG A 316 5.54 -3.50 -6.39
N TRP A 317 4.72 -4.32 -5.76
CA TRP A 317 3.33 -4.53 -6.17
C TRP A 317 2.48 -3.24 -6.06
N GLN A 318 2.63 -2.44 -4.99
CA GLN A 318 1.93 -1.16 -4.82
C GLN A 318 2.21 -0.20 -5.96
N LEU A 319 3.47 -0.10 -6.42
CA LEU A 319 3.84 0.76 -7.56
C LEU A 319 3.02 0.44 -8.82
N ALA A 320 2.67 -0.82 -9.02
CA ALA A 320 1.93 -1.30 -10.19
C ALA A 320 0.40 -1.29 -10.01
N ASN A 321 -0.09 -1.41 -8.77
CA ASN A 321 -1.49 -1.76 -8.50
C ASN A 321 -2.22 -0.85 -7.50
N GLN A 322 -1.52 0.04 -6.80
CA GLN A 322 -2.14 1.01 -5.89
C GLN A 322 -2.53 2.30 -6.62
N MET A 323 -3.82 2.47 -6.86
CA MET A 323 -4.40 3.65 -7.49
C MET A 323 -4.68 4.74 -6.45
N ARG A 324 -3.80 5.75 -6.40
CA ARG A 324 -3.90 6.86 -5.46
C ARG A 324 -4.55 8.09 -6.10
N PRO A 325 -5.67 8.62 -5.57
CA PRO A 325 -6.22 9.87 -6.09
C PRO A 325 -5.33 11.05 -5.67
N LEU A 326 -4.78 11.77 -6.65
CA LEU A 326 -3.95 12.97 -6.43
C LEU A 326 -4.80 14.16 -6.00
N ARG A 327 -5.97 14.31 -6.63
CA ARG A 327 -6.94 15.37 -6.37
C ARG A 327 -8.30 14.97 -6.94
N PHE A 328 -9.32 15.64 -6.43
CA PHE A 328 -10.65 15.64 -6.99
C PHE A 328 -10.86 16.93 -7.81
N LEU A 329 -11.59 16.83 -8.91
CA LEU A 329 -12.05 17.96 -9.70
C LEU A 329 -13.24 18.66 -9.02
N ILE A 330 -13.72 19.76 -9.60
CA ILE A 330 -14.85 20.54 -9.05
C ILE A 330 -16.14 19.70 -9.02
N ASP A 331 -16.28 18.75 -9.95
CA ASP A 331 -17.40 17.81 -10.08
C ASP A 331 -17.18 16.51 -9.27
N ASP A 332 -16.24 16.51 -8.31
CA ASP A 332 -15.80 15.34 -7.55
C ASP A 332 -15.17 14.21 -8.38
N SER A 333 -14.87 14.41 -9.67
CA SER A 333 -14.20 13.39 -10.47
C SER A 333 -12.75 13.16 -9.97
N PRO A 334 -12.31 11.92 -9.68
CA PRO A 334 -10.97 11.64 -9.20
C PRO A 334 -9.91 11.70 -10.32
N ILE A 335 -8.78 12.31 -10.03
CA ILE A 335 -7.56 12.23 -10.86
C ILE A 335 -6.54 11.34 -10.15
N PHE A 336 -6.29 10.16 -10.69
CA PHE A 336 -5.35 9.19 -10.12
C PHE A 336 -3.89 9.46 -10.52
N GLN A 337 -2.98 9.08 -9.63
CA GLN A 337 -1.57 8.98 -9.93
C GLN A 337 -1.34 7.89 -10.99
N PRO A 338 -0.52 8.13 -12.02
CA PRO A 338 -0.14 7.09 -12.96
C PRO A 338 0.60 5.95 -12.26
N LEU A 339 0.16 4.71 -12.53
CA LEU A 339 0.83 3.50 -12.07
C LEU A 339 2.19 3.36 -12.76
N ALA A 340 3.17 2.82 -12.03
CA ALA A 340 4.45 2.49 -12.61
C ALA A 340 4.32 1.24 -13.51
N ASN A 341 5.12 1.18 -14.56
CA ASN A 341 5.24 -0.01 -15.41
C ASN A 341 6.67 -0.57 -15.49
N TYR A 342 7.63 0.10 -14.84
CA TYR A 342 8.99 -0.36 -14.61
C TYR A 342 9.35 -0.16 -13.13
N ASN A 343 10.27 -0.99 -12.64
CA ASN A 343 10.78 -0.91 -11.29
C ASN A 343 11.68 0.34 -11.13
N VAL A 344 11.37 1.23 -10.17
CA VAL A 344 12.10 2.49 -9.97
C VAL A 344 13.14 2.32 -8.87
N THR A 345 14.07 1.39 -9.08
CA THR A 345 15.19 1.14 -8.17
C THR A 345 16.48 0.92 -8.95
N LEU A 346 17.59 0.87 -8.23
CA LEU A 346 18.88 0.50 -8.78
C LEU A 346 18.78 -0.89 -9.41
N GLN A 347 19.16 -1.01 -10.67
CA GLN A 347 18.99 -2.28 -11.39
C GLN A 347 20.06 -2.46 -12.47
N GLN A 348 20.35 -3.72 -12.76
CA GLN A 348 21.22 -4.13 -13.84
C GLN A 348 20.37 -4.71 -14.98
N ASN A 349 20.60 -4.26 -16.22
CA ASN A 349 19.93 -4.75 -17.42
C ASN A 349 21.00 -5.15 -18.46
N GLY A 350 21.33 -6.43 -18.48
CA GLY A 350 22.49 -6.94 -19.24
C GLY A 350 23.80 -6.43 -18.63
N ASP A 351 24.67 -5.86 -19.45
CA ASP A 351 25.92 -5.26 -18.99
C ASP A 351 25.78 -3.81 -18.47
N ASN A 352 24.57 -3.25 -18.44
CA ASN A 352 24.36 -1.85 -18.06
C ASN A 352 23.69 -1.73 -16.69
N TRP A 353 24.10 -0.72 -15.93
CA TRP A 353 23.44 -0.36 -14.67
C TRP A 353 22.61 0.93 -14.82
N HIS A 354 21.50 0.98 -14.11
CA HIS A 354 20.63 2.15 -14.03
C HIS A 354 20.39 2.49 -12.56
N VAL A 355 20.73 3.72 -12.18
CA VAL A 355 20.57 4.23 -10.82
C VAL A 355 19.61 5.41 -10.83
N PRO A 356 18.47 5.37 -10.10
CA PRO A 356 17.58 6.52 -10.01
C PRO A 356 18.23 7.61 -9.15
N ILE A 357 18.10 8.87 -9.59
CA ILE A 357 18.65 10.05 -8.94
C ILE A 357 17.49 10.90 -8.40
N SER A 358 17.65 11.40 -7.19
CA SER A 358 16.81 12.48 -6.67
C SER A 358 17.18 13.82 -7.34
N ASN A 359 16.17 14.66 -7.63
CA ASN A 359 16.34 15.95 -8.34
C ASN A 359 17.31 16.94 -7.64
N SER A 360 17.82 16.63 -6.45
CA SER A 360 18.77 17.48 -5.72
C SER A 360 20.21 17.43 -6.27
N VAL A 361 20.56 16.48 -7.13
CA VAL A 361 21.95 16.32 -7.64
C VAL A 361 22.21 17.14 -8.92
N PHE A 362 21.21 17.32 -9.78
CA PHE A 362 21.34 18.03 -11.04
C PHE A 362 20.21 19.05 -11.16
N ARG A 363 20.55 20.35 -11.20
CA ARG A 363 19.62 21.50 -11.16
C ARG A 363 18.82 21.68 -12.46
N GLU A 364 18.14 20.66 -12.95
CA GLU A 364 17.25 20.81 -14.11
C GLU A 364 15.82 20.31 -13.86
N LYS A 365 14.91 20.93 -14.63
CA LYS A 365 13.48 21.13 -14.37
C LYS A 365 12.70 19.87 -13.97
N LYS A 366 11.76 20.09 -13.03
CA LYS A 366 10.44 19.48 -12.72
C LYS A 366 9.89 18.27 -13.51
N GLU A 367 10.71 17.34 -13.99
CA GLU A 367 10.26 16.03 -14.46
C GLU A 367 10.73 14.91 -13.52
N ARG A 368 9.88 13.89 -13.42
CA ARG A 368 10.01 12.78 -12.48
C ARG A 368 11.24 11.92 -12.84
N SER A 369 12.16 11.80 -11.88
CA SER A 369 13.24 10.81 -11.82
C SER A 369 14.25 10.89 -12.96
N SER A 370 15.28 11.72 -12.82
CA SER A 370 16.53 11.60 -13.58
C SER A 370 17.24 10.29 -13.20
N TRP A 371 17.79 9.56 -14.17
CA TRP A 371 18.56 8.32 -13.94
C TRP A 371 20.02 8.52 -14.34
N LEU A 372 20.95 7.78 -13.73
CA LEU A 372 22.28 7.55 -14.30
C LEU A 372 22.28 6.22 -15.04
N CYS A 373 22.76 6.24 -16.27
CA CYS A 373 23.06 5.05 -17.06
C CYS A 373 24.57 4.80 -17.05
N PHE A 374 24.96 3.61 -16.63
CA PHE A 374 26.33 3.11 -16.63
C PHE A 374 26.43 2.06 -17.73
N GLN A 375 27.32 2.30 -18.70
CA GLN A 375 27.54 1.40 -19.81
C GLN A 375 29.03 1.09 -19.95
N LYS A 376 29.36 -0.14 -20.33
CA LYS A 376 30.72 -0.48 -20.77
C LYS A 376 30.95 0.10 -22.16
N ILE A 377 32.15 0.59 -22.43
CA ILE A 377 32.53 0.96 -23.80
C ILE A 377 32.76 -0.33 -24.58
N ASP A 378 31.88 -0.64 -25.52
CA ASP A 378 32.14 -1.69 -26.50
C ASP A 378 33.30 -1.27 -27.39
N LYS A 379 34.42 -1.99 -27.29
CA LYS A 379 35.62 -1.77 -28.13
C LYS A 379 35.38 -2.06 -29.62
N THR A 380 34.20 -2.56 -29.98
CA THR A 380 33.80 -2.93 -31.34
C THR A 380 33.18 -1.78 -32.14
N VAL A 381 32.92 -0.61 -31.55
CA VAL A 381 32.31 0.55 -32.24
C VAL A 381 33.32 1.66 -32.56
N ILE A 382 34.62 1.39 -32.43
CA ILE A 382 35.68 2.27 -32.94
C ILE A 382 36.24 1.62 -34.21
N LEU A 383 35.59 1.88 -35.34
CA LEU A 383 36.19 1.79 -36.68
C LEU A 383 35.81 3.04 -37.46
#